data_AF-A0A1W6CL03-F1
#
_entry.id   AF-A0A1W6CL03-F1
#
_cell.length_a   1.000
_cell.length_b   1.000
_cell.length_c   1.000
_cell.angle_alpha   90.00
_cell.angle_beta   90.00
_cell.angle_gamma   90.00
#
_symmetry.space_group_name_H-M   'P 1'
#
loop_
_entity.id
_entity.type
_entity.pdbx_description
1 polymer ?
#
loop_
_entity_poly.entity_id
_entity_poly.type
_entity_poly.pdbx_seq_one_letter_code
_entity_poly.pdbx_strand_id
1 'polypeptide(L)'
;MEEMLRYIAPDALPEFGKYLKRLLGEIHTKVSDAEKHSYRVAALERQRQAIHLCARRAYARIVGGMDRDESIRQAAREVPYPPEAVIAYHVKLMEKKQAARLRARRDGRIFAMMREGKSNAEIARSLGVSPSTVAKTLSKGEPT
;
A
#
# COMPACT_ATOMS: atom_id res chain seq x y z
N MET A 1 0.26 44.65 23.45
CA MET A 1 1.48 44.75 22.62
C MET A 1 2.26 46.04 22.92
N GLU A 2 1.58 47.18 23.07
CA GLU A 2 2.21 48.46 23.44
C GLU A 2 2.97 48.45 24.78
N GLU A 3 2.49 47.67 25.76
CA GLU A 3 3.10 47.61 27.10
C GLU A 3 4.45 46.86 27.12
N MET A 4 4.64 45.87 26.26
CA MET A 4 5.93 45.15 26.11
C MET A 4 6.98 45.98 25.37
N LEU A 5 6.54 46.87 24.47
CA LEU A 5 7.45 47.72 23.68
C LEU A 5 8.09 48.84 24.51
N ARG A 6 7.52 49.19 25.68
CA ARG A 6 8.09 50.19 26.61
C ARG A 6 9.43 49.78 27.21
N TYR A 7 9.75 48.48 27.21
CA TYR A 7 10.96 47.92 27.81
C TYR A 7 12.02 47.51 26.78
N ILE A 8 11.76 47.68 25.49
CA ILE A 8 12.71 47.37 24.42
C ILE A 8 13.39 48.67 24.01
N ALA A 9 14.71 48.72 24.14
CA ALA A 9 15.48 49.87 23.71
C ALA A 9 15.24 50.12 22.20
N PRO A 10 15.09 51.39 21.74
CA PRO A 10 14.68 51.69 20.37
C PRO A 10 15.61 51.10 19.29
N ASP A 11 16.89 50.95 19.61
CA ASP A 11 17.95 50.33 18.82
C ASP A 11 17.83 48.80 18.73
N ALA A 12 17.14 48.15 19.68
CA ALA A 12 16.89 46.70 19.69
C ALA A 12 15.63 46.30 18.92
N LEU A 13 14.76 47.25 18.53
CA LEU A 13 13.52 46.98 17.78
C LEU A 13 13.74 46.24 16.44
N PRO A 14 14.77 46.55 15.62
CA PRO A 14 15.01 45.83 14.38
C PRO A 14 15.39 44.35 14.61
N GLU A 15 16.23 44.07 15.61
CA GLU A 15 16.63 42.71 15.96
C GLU A 15 15.48 41.92 16.59
N PHE A 16 14.66 42.57 17.41
CA PHE A 16 13.42 41.98 17.92
C PHE A 16 12.44 41.65 16.78
N GLY A 17 12.32 42.53 15.77
CA GLY A 17 11.53 42.28 14.57
C GLY A 17 12.04 41.07 13.77
N LYS A 18 13.37 40.90 13.62
CA LYS A 18 13.97 39.71 13.00
C LYS A 18 13.67 38.45 13.80
N TYR A 19 13.79 38.52 15.13
CA TYR A 19 13.47 37.41 16.03
C TYR A 19 12.02 36.96 15.91
N LEU A 20 11.06 37.90 15.93
CA LEU A 20 9.64 37.59 15.77
C LEU A 20 9.33 36.98 14.40
N LYS A 21 9.94 37.48 13.31
CA LYS A 21 9.80 36.88 11.98
C LYS A 21 10.31 35.45 11.93
N ARG A 22 11.46 35.18 12.56
CA ARG A 22 12.01 33.82 12.66
C ARG A 22 11.07 32.89 13.44
N LEU A 23 10.60 33.32 14.62
CA LEU A 23 9.65 32.56 15.42
C LEU A 23 8.36 32.26 14.65
N LEU A 24 7.82 33.25 13.93
CA LEU A 24 6.62 33.07 13.13
C LEU A 24 6.84 32.03 12.03
N GLY A 25 8.01 32.04 11.37
CA GLY A 25 8.42 31.02 10.42
C GLY A 25 8.48 29.62 11.03
N GLU A 26 9.11 29.48 12.20
CA GLU A 26 9.20 28.21 12.93
C GLU A 26 7.82 27.67 13.33
N ILE A 27 6.93 28.55 13.81
CA ILE A 27 5.54 28.19 14.15
C ILE A 27 4.80 27.70 12.90
N HIS A 28 4.93 28.42 11.79
CA HIS A 28 4.28 28.05 10.53
C HIS A 28 4.73 26.66 10.03
N THR A 29 6.04 26.38 10.07
CA THR A 29 6.57 25.05 9.71
C THR A 29 5.99 23.96 10.61
N LYS A 30 5.99 24.16 11.93
CA LYS A 30 5.46 23.17 12.89
C LYS A 30 3.97 22.89 12.68
N VAL A 31 3.17 23.93 12.40
CA VAL A 31 1.74 23.77 12.10
C VAL A 31 1.56 22.97 10.80
N SER A 32 2.29 23.32 9.74
CA SER A 32 2.22 22.59 8.46
C SER A 32 2.59 21.11 8.61
N ASP A 33 3.61 20.80 9.42
CA ASP A 33 4.02 19.41 9.67
C ASP A 33 2.99 18.64 10.50
N ALA A 34 2.34 19.30 11.46
CA ALA A 34 1.23 18.71 12.23
C ALA A 34 0.02 18.41 11.34
N GLU A 35 -0.33 19.31 10.41
CA GLU A 35 -1.39 19.09 9.42
C GLU A 35 -1.07 17.91 8.49
N LYS A 36 0.18 17.85 7.97
CA LYS A 36 0.65 16.71 7.17
C LYS A 36 0.64 15.41 7.97
N HIS A 37 0.94 15.45 9.27
CA HIS A 37 0.86 14.29 10.13
C HIS A 37 -0.59 13.83 10.32
N SER A 38 -1.51 14.76 10.64
CA SER A 38 -2.94 14.48 10.76
C SER A 38 -3.50 13.85 9.47
N TYR A 39 -3.15 14.40 8.30
CA TYR A 39 -3.54 13.82 7.02
C TYR A 39 -3.00 12.39 6.84
N ARG A 40 -1.73 12.13 7.20
CA ARG A 40 -1.14 10.79 7.14
C ARG A 40 -1.85 9.81 8.07
N VAL A 41 -2.18 10.22 9.29
CA VAL A 41 -2.93 9.40 10.25
C VAL A 41 -4.33 9.07 9.69
N ALA A 42 -5.05 10.06 9.16
CA ALA A 42 -6.35 9.84 8.53
C ALA A 42 -6.27 8.96 7.28
N ALA A 43 -5.18 9.02 6.51
CA ALA A 43 -4.95 8.14 5.37
C ALA A 43 -4.70 6.68 5.82
N LEU A 44 -3.89 6.48 6.86
CA LEU A 44 -3.63 5.16 7.45
C LEU A 44 -4.91 4.56 8.02
N GLU A 45 -5.75 5.35 8.69
CA GLU A 45 -7.01 4.88 9.23
C GLU A 45 -7.99 4.46 8.12
N ARG A 46 -8.09 5.24 7.03
CA ARG A 46 -8.85 4.84 5.83
C ARG A 46 -8.34 3.54 5.23
N GLN A 47 -7.01 3.37 5.15
CA GLN A 47 -6.40 2.14 4.65
C GLN A 47 -6.71 0.95 5.56
N ARG A 48 -6.63 1.13 6.88
CA ARG A 48 -7.01 0.13 7.89
C ARG A 48 -8.47 -0.28 7.74
N GLN A 49 -9.39 0.68 7.61
CA GLN A 49 -10.81 0.42 7.39
C GLN A 49 -11.07 -0.36 6.09
N ALA A 50 -10.39 0.01 5.00
CA ALA A 50 -10.50 -0.72 3.73
C ALA A 50 -10.00 -2.17 3.85
N ILE A 51 -8.91 -2.39 4.59
CA ILE A 51 -8.39 -3.73 4.88
C ILE A 51 -9.38 -4.54 5.71
N HIS A 52 -9.96 -3.95 6.76
CA HIS A 52 -11.01 -4.60 7.56
C HIS A 52 -12.22 -4.97 6.70
N LEU A 53 -12.69 -4.08 5.82
CA LEU A 53 -13.82 -4.36 4.92
C LEU A 53 -13.51 -5.53 3.96
N CYS A 54 -12.31 -5.56 3.38
CA CYS A 54 -11.89 -6.66 2.52
C CYS A 54 -11.78 -7.98 3.30
N ALA A 55 -11.31 -7.94 4.55
CA ALA A 55 -11.27 -9.09 5.43
C ALA A 55 -12.67 -9.62 5.77
N ARG A 56 -13.64 -8.74 6.08
CA ARG A 56 -15.06 -9.10 6.30
C ARG A 56 -15.61 -9.92 5.14
N ARG A 57 -15.41 -9.44 3.92
CA ARG A 57 -15.89 -10.10 2.69
C ARG A 57 -15.20 -11.44 2.47
N ALA A 58 -13.91 -11.54 2.75
CA ALA A 58 -13.15 -12.78 2.57
C ALA A 58 -13.60 -13.86 3.57
N TYR A 59 -13.75 -13.51 4.85
CA TYR A 59 -14.17 -14.45 5.89
C TYR A 59 -15.57 -15.00 5.64
N ALA A 60 -16.56 -14.13 5.37
CA ALA A 60 -17.93 -14.53 5.08
C ALA A 60 -18.01 -15.53 3.91
N ARG A 61 -17.17 -15.36 2.89
CA ARG A 61 -17.12 -16.27 1.73
C ARG A 61 -16.40 -17.58 2.01
N ILE A 62 -15.32 -17.57 2.78
CA ILE A 62 -14.48 -18.76 3.02
C ILE A 62 -15.08 -19.64 4.11
N VAL A 63 -15.51 -19.04 5.22
CA VAL A 63 -15.98 -19.77 6.40
C VAL A 63 -17.50 -19.92 6.38
N GLY A 64 -18.21 -18.86 6.01
CA GLY A 64 -19.68 -18.86 5.98
C GLY A 64 -20.30 -19.50 4.74
N GLY A 65 -19.50 -19.89 3.75
CA GLY A 65 -20.01 -20.41 2.47
C GLY A 65 -20.87 -19.41 1.68
N MET A 66 -20.87 -18.13 2.07
CA MET A 66 -21.75 -17.11 1.49
C MET A 66 -21.33 -16.74 0.08
N ASP A 67 -22.32 -16.39 -0.74
CA ASP A 67 -22.06 -15.80 -2.04
C ASP A 67 -21.50 -14.36 -1.90
N ARG A 68 -21.02 -13.80 -3.02
CA ARG A 68 -20.37 -12.48 -3.03
C ARG A 68 -21.29 -11.38 -2.52
N ASP A 69 -22.52 -11.33 -3.00
CA ASP A 69 -23.46 -10.24 -2.74
C ASP A 69 -24.04 -10.35 -1.32
N GLU A 70 -24.25 -11.58 -0.86
CA GLU A 70 -24.57 -11.87 0.54
C GLU A 70 -23.45 -11.42 1.49
N SER A 71 -22.18 -11.70 1.17
CA SER A 71 -21.04 -11.23 1.97
C SER A 71 -20.95 -9.70 2.05
N ILE A 72 -21.34 -8.99 0.98
CA ILE A 72 -21.34 -7.53 0.93
C ILE A 72 -22.44 -6.96 1.86
N ARG A 73 -23.64 -7.57 1.84
CA ARG A 73 -24.76 -7.15 2.69
C ARG A 73 -24.49 -7.42 4.17
N GLN A 74 -23.93 -8.59 4.51
CA GLN A 74 -23.55 -8.95 5.89
C GLN A 74 -22.46 -8.01 6.42
N ALA A 75 -21.46 -7.70 5.59
CA ALA A 75 -20.39 -6.76 5.90
C ALA A 75 -20.84 -5.28 5.97
N ALA A 76 -22.13 -4.97 5.89
CA ALA A 76 -22.64 -3.64 6.21
C ALA A 76 -23.24 -3.55 7.63
N ARG A 77 -23.52 -4.69 8.29
CA ARG A 77 -24.39 -4.76 9.47
C ARG A 77 -23.69 -4.93 10.83
N GLU A 78 -22.44 -5.40 10.86
CA GLU A 78 -21.72 -5.74 12.12
C GLU A 78 -20.57 -4.78 12.47
N VAL A 79 -20.37 -4.49 13.77
CA VAL A 79 -19.23 -3.75 14.37
C VAL A 79 -18.81 -4.44 15.69
N PRO A 80 -17.50 -4.56 16.05
CA PRO A 80 -16.28 -4.70 15.26
C PRO A 80 -15.82 -6.18 15.18
N TYR A 81 -15.02 -6.54 14.17
CA TYR A 81 -14.64 -7.93 13.87
C TYR A 81 -13.43 -8.45 14.67
N PRO A 82 -13.35 -9.79 14.88
CA PRO A 82 -12.23 -10.43 15.55
C PRO A 82 -10.91 -10.33 14.76
N PRO A 83 -9.75 -10.22 15.44
CA PRO A 83 -8.42 -10.15 14.81
C PRO A 83 -8.12 -11.26 13.80
N GLU A 84 -8.70 -12.44 13.95
CA GLU A 84 -8.46 -13.65 13.16
C GLU A 84 -8.89 -13.47 11.69
N ALA A 85 -10.00 -12.78 11.44
CA ALA A 85 -10.48 -12.51 10.08
C ALA A 85 -9.52 -11.59 9.31
N VAL A 86 -8.92 -10.62 10.01
CA VAL A 86 -7.92 -9.70 9.44
C VAL A 86 -6.63 -10.44 9.10
N ILE A 87 -6.19 -11.34 9.99
CA ILE A 87 -5.02 -12.19 9.78
C ILE A 87 -5.23 -13.08 8.55
N ALA A 88 -6.38 -13.77 8.44
CA ALA A 88 -6.68 -14.64 7.31
C ALA A 88 -6.65 -13.91 5.95
N TYR A 89 -7.18 -12.68 5.89
CA TYR A 89 -7.10 -11.85 4.69
C TYR A 89 -5.66 -11.50 4.31
N HIS A 90 -4.84 -11.11 5.28
CA HIS A 90 -3.44 -10.77 5.02
C HIS A 90 -2.65 -11.99 4.54
N VAL A 91 -2.84 -13.15 5.15
CA VAL A 91 -2.21 -14.40 4.71
C VAL A 91 -2.56 -14.68 3.24
N LYS A 92 -3.85 -14.65 2.89
CA LYS A 92 -4.29 -14.88 1.51
C LYS A 92 -3.77 -13.84 0.51
N LEU A 93 -3.68 -12.57 0.92
CA LEU A 93 -3.09 -11.51 0.11
C LEU A 93 -1.60 -11.77 -0.14
N MET A 94 -0.87 -12.20 0.90
CA MET A 94 0.56 -12.51 0.83
C MET A 94 0.81 -13.74 -0.05
N GLU A 95 0.01 -14.80 0.06
CA GLU A 95 0.03 -15.96 -0.82
C GLU A 95 -0.19 -15.57 -2.29
N LYS A 96 -1.19 -14.72 -2.55
CA LYS A 96 -1.47 -14.23 -3.92
C LYS A 96 -0.29 -13.43 -4.48
N LYS A 97 0.34 -12.57 -3.66
CA LYS A 97 1.53 -11.81 -4.04
C LYS A 97 2.72 -12.75 -4.32
N GLN A 98 2.92 -13.76 -3.47
CA GLN A 98 3.98 -14.75 -3.66
C GLN A 98 3.78 -15.57 -4.94
N ALA A 99 2.56 -16.04 -5.20
CA ALA A 99 2.22 -16.74 -6.44
C ALA A 99 2.46 -15.87 -7.68
N ALA A 100 2.11 -14.57 -7.62
CA ALA A 100 2.39 -13.63 -8.70
C ALA A 100 3.91 -13.46 -8.95
N ARG A 101 4.71 -13.32 -7.89
CA ARG A 101 6.18 -13.24 -7.98
C ARG A 101 6.79 -14.49 -8.59
N LEU A 102 6.32 -15.68 -8.18
CA LEU A 102 6.80 -16.95 -8.74
C LEU A 102 6.47 -17.08 -10.23
N ARG A 103 5.26 -16.66 -10.64
CA ARG A 103 4.89 -16.61 -12.07
C ARG A 103 5.79 -15.65 -12.84
N ALA A 104 5.99 -14.43 -12.36
CA ALA A 104 6.86 -13.45 -13.02
C ALA A 104 8.30 -13.97 -13.17
N ARG A 105 8.85 -14.63 -12.14
CA ARG A 105 10.18 -15.26 -12.21
C ARG A 105 10.24 -16.37 -13.26
N ARG A 106 9.23 -17.25 -13.29
CA ARG A 106 9.14 -18.31 -14.30
C ARG A 106 9.06 -17.72 -15.70
N ASP A 107 8.19 -16.72 -15.89
CA ASP A 107 7.96 -16.10 -17.19
C ASP A 107 9.26 -15.42 -17.68
N GLY A 108 10.01 -14.74 -16.80
CA GLY A 108 11.34 -14.21 -17.13
C GLY A 108 12.36 -15.30 -17.53
N ARG A 109 12.35 -16.46 -16.86
CA ARG A 109 13.20 -17.60 -17.27
C ARG A 109 12.80 -18.18 -18.62
N ILE A 110 11.51 -18.22 -18.94
CA ILE A 110 11.01 -18.65 -20.25
C ILE A 110 11.60 -17.75 -21.35
N PHE A 111 11.51 -16.43 -21.19
CA PHE A 111 12.06 -15.49 -22.18
C PHE A 111 13.59 -15.55 -22.28
N ALA A 112 14.30 -15.66 -21.16
CA ALA A 112 15.76 -15.81 -21.17
C ALA A 112 16.20 -17.06 -21.95
N MET A 113 15.55 -18.20 -21.72
CA MET A 113 15.87 -19.44 -22.44
C MET A 113 15.47 -19.40 -23.92
N MET A 114 14.41 -18.67 -24.27
CA MET A 114 14.03 -18.44 -25.67
C MET A 114 15.09 -17.59 -26.39
N ARG A 115 15.65 -16.57 -25.73
CA ARG A 115 16.78 -15.77 -26.25
C ARG A 115 18.05 -16.60 -26.43
N GLU A 116 18.27 -17.61 -25.58
CA GLU A 116 19.35 -18.61 -25.76
C GLU A 116 19.10 -19.56 -26.94
N GLY A 117 17.97 -19.44 -27.64
CA GLY A 117 17.62 -20.26 -28.80
C GLY A 117 17.01 -21.62 -28.45
N LYS A 118 16.61 -21.86 -27.19
CA LYS A 118 16.00 -23.12 -26.79
C LYS A 118 14.58 -23.26 -27.33
N SER A 119 14.23 -24.46 -27.74
CA SER A 119 12.88 -24.79 -28.21
C SER A 119 11.87 -24.80 -27.06
N ASN A 120 10.58 -24.59 -27.36
CA ASN A 120 9.51 -24.64 -26.38
C ASN A 120 9.48 -25.96 -25.57
N ALA A 121 9.83 -27.09 -26.20
CA ALA A 121 9.88 -28.39 -25.55
C ALA A 121 11.05 -28.51 -24.57
N GLU A 122 12.20 -27.91 -24.87
CA GLU A 122 13.36 -27.86 -23.96
C GLU A 122 13.12 -26.93 -22.78
N ILE A 123 12.51 -25.76 -23.04
CA ILE A 123 12.11 -24.81 -21.99
C ILE A 123 11.12 -25.48 -21.03
N ALA A 124 10.10 -26.15 -21.57
CA ALA A 124 9.09 -26.87 -20.79
C ALA A 124 9.71 -27.95 -19.89
N ARG A 125 10.60 -28.78 -20.45
CA ARG A 125 11.32 -29.82 -19.70
C ARG A 125 12.21 -29.24 -18.61
N SER A 126 12.97 -28.19 -18.91
CA SER A 126 13.90 -27.56 -17.96
C SER A 126 13.18 -26.87 -16.78
N LEU A 127 12.02 -26.27 -17.04
CA LEU A 127 11.26 -25.54 -16.02
C LEU A 127 10.19 -26.39 -15.32
N GLY A 128 10.01 -27.64 -15.72
CA GLY A 128 9.00 -28.53 -15.16
C GLY A 128 7.57 -28.04 -15.40
N VAL A 129 7.28 -27.49 -16.58
CA VAL A 129 5.95 -26.98 -16.94
C VAL A 129 5.47 -27.58 -18.25
N SER A 130 4.17 -27.49 -18.52
CA SER A 130 3.63 -27.95 -19.80
C SER A 130 4.09 -27.07 -20.97
N PRO A 131 4.28 -27.63 -22.18
CA PRO A 131 4.58 -26.84 -23.38
C PRO A 131 3.52 -25.75 -23.66
N SER A 132 2.26 -26.03 -23.34
CA SER A 132 1.16 -25.06 -23.43
C SER A 132 1.38 -23.83 -22.53
N THR A 133 1.96 -24.03 -21.33
CA THR A 133 2.30 -22.92 -20.42
C THR A 133 3.38 -22.02 -21.03
N VAL A 134 4.38 -22.62 -21.68
CA VAL A 134 5.45 -21.88 -22.38
C VAL A 134 4.86 -21.06 -23.53
N ALA A 135 4.10 -21.70 -24.42
CA ALA A 135 3.47 -21.04 -25.56
C ALA A 135 2.57 -19.86 -25.13
N LYS A 136 1.72 -20.06 -24.11
CA LYS A 136 0.85 -19.02 -23.56
C LYS A 136 1.60 -17.87 -22.89
N THR A 137 2.82 -18.11 -22.43
CA THR A 137 3.65 -17.07 -21.82
C THR A 137 4.32 -16.24 -22.91
N LEU A 138 4.91 -16.88 -23.90
CA LEU A 138 5.54 -16.22 -25.04
C LEU A 138 4.53 -15.40 -25.87
N SER A 139 3.28 -15.87 -25.99
CA SER A 139 2.23 -15.16 -26.74
C SER A 139 1.82 -13.82 -26.13
N LYS A 140 2.16 -13.56 -24.86
CA LYS A 140 1.82 -12.29 -24.18
C LYS A 140 2.79 -11.16 -24.49
N GLY A 141 3.89 -11.46 -25.19
CA GLY A 141 4.99 -10.53 -25.36
C GLY A 141 5.87 -10.45 -24.12
N GLU A 142 7.09 -9.99 -24.33
CA GLU A 142 8.07 -9.82 -23.27
C GLU A 142 7.66 -8.64 -22.37
N PRO A 143 7.67 -8.78 -21.03
CA PRO A 143 7.38 -7.66 -20.15
C PRO A 143 8.44 -6.56 -20.32
N THR A 144 8.01 -5.37 -20.74
CA THR A 144 8.82 -4.14 -20.82
C THR A 144 9.14 -3.55 -19.47
#